data_AF-A0A7S3U8F4-F1
#
_entry.id   AF-A0A7S3U8F4-F1
#
_cell.length_a   1.000
_cell.length_b   1.000
_cell.length_c   1.000
_cell.angle_alpha   90.00
_cell.angle_beta   90.00
_cell.angle_gamma   90.00
#
_symmetry.space_group_name_H-M   'P 1'
#
loop_
_entity.id
_entity.type
_entity.pdbx_description
1 polymer ?
#
loop_
_entity_poly.entity_id
_entity_poly.type
_entity_poly.pdbx_seq_one_letter_code
_entity_poly.pdbx_strand_id
1 'polypeptide(L)'
;HCKRLWLDQPCLSPSEMAALSHTSSLKGWRIQVMASTFPKTEGPQGLERHLVRICQQVIQAVDSGAQIVVLSDRGVNADKVPMPALLVCGAVHQALVNQKR
;
A
#
# COMPACT_ATOMS: atom_id res chain seq x y z
N HIS A 1 9.42 16.19 -19.74
CA HIS A 1 8.92 16.83 -18.49
C HIS A 1 8.40 15.76 -17.55
N CYS A 2 9.10 15.44 -16.46
CA CYS A 2 8.60 14.51 -15.44
C CYS A 2 7.74 15.27 -14.42
N LYS A 3 6.48 14.85 -14.26
CA LYS A 3 5.73 15.17 -13.04
C LYS A 3 6.43 14.43 -11.89
N ARG A 4 6.76 15.13 -10.80
CA ARG A 4 7.33 14.57 -9.56
C ARG A 4 6.61 15.19 -8.37
N LEU A 5 6.37 14.41 -7.33
CA LEU A 5 5.92 14.89 -6.03
C LEU A 5 7.18 15.11 -5.20
N TRP A 6 7.43 16.38 -4.88
CA TRP A 6 8.51 16.75 -3.99
C TRP A 6 7.98 16.82 -2.57
N LEU A 7 8.70 16.21 -1.64
CA LEU A 7 8.44 16.27 -0.21
C LEU A 7 9.72 16.76 0.46
N ASP A 8 9.60 17.72 1.36
CA ASP A 8 10.78 18.28 2.06
C ASP A 8 11.39 17.27 3.04
N GLN A 9 10.59 16.29 3.49
CA GLN A 9 11.00 15.19 4.36
C GLN A 9 10.18 13.93 4.08
N PRO A 10 10.67 12.74 4.47
CA PRO A 10 9.93 11.48 4.28
C PRO A 10 8.71 11.32 5.22
N CYS A 11 8.63 12.13 6.28
CA CYS A 11 7.57 12.06 7.27
C CYS A 11 6.42 13.01 6.92
N LEU A 12 5.21 12.46 6.77
CA LEU A 12 4.00 13.23 6.51
C LEU A 12 3.23 13.48 7.81
N SER A 13 2.68 14.67 7.95
CA SER A 13 1.70 14.97 8.99
C SER A 13 0.39 14.19 8.77
N PRO A 14 -0.43 14.03 9.82
CA PRO A 14 -1.71 13.33 9.67
C PRO A 14 -2.65 13.95 8.62
N SER A 15 -2.66 15.28 8.47
CA SER A 15 -3.46 15.97 7.46
C SER A 15 -2.96 15.71 6.03
N GLU A 16 -1.64 15.71 5.81
CA GLU A 16 -1.03 15.35 4.53
C GLU A 16 -1.31 13.90 4.15
N MET A 17 -1.18 12.97 5.11
CA MET A 17 -1.50 11.57 4.89
C MET A 17 -3.00 11.35 4.59
N ALA A 18 -3.89 12.10 5.26
CA ALA A 18 -5.33 12.07 4.97
C ALA A 18 -5.63 12.57 3.55
N ALA A 19 -4.95 13.61 3.08
CA ALA A 19 -5.09 14.10 1.71
C ALA A 19 -4.73 13.03 0.67
N LEU A 20 -3.70 12.23 0.93
CA LEU A 20 -3.31 11.09 0.08
C LEU A 20 -4.30 9.91 0.19
N SER A 21 -4.78 9.60 1.39
CA SER A 21 -5.59 8.40 1.65
C SER A 21 -7.07 8.55 1.27
N HIS A 22 -7.61 9.77 1.29
CA HIS A 22 -9.03 10.03 1.02
C HIS A 22 -9.31 10.57 -0.38
N THR A 23 -8.29 10.70 -1.22
CA THR A 23 -8.44 11.18 -2.60
C THR A 23 -8.00 10.11 -3.58
N SER A 24 -8.76 9.90 -4.66
CA SER A 24 -8.40 8.95 -5.73
C SER A 24 -7.36 9.51 -6.70
N SER A 25 -7.14 10.83 -6.69
CA SER A 25 -6.09 11.46 -7.48
C SER A 25 -5.50 12.71 -6.84
N LEU A 26 -4.20 12.91 -7.01
CA LEU A 26 -3.48 14.12 -6.61
C LEU A 26 -2.75 14.69 -7.82
N LYS A 27 -3.13 15.89 -8.26
CA LYS A 27 -2.50 16.58 -9.41
C LYS A 27 -2.40 15.68 -10.67
N GLY A 28 -3.42 14.85 -10.91
CA GLY A 28 -3.49 13.91 -12.03
C GLY A 28 -2.74 12.59 -11.83
N TRP A 29 -2.16 12.36 -10.65
CA TRP A 29 -1.67 11.05 -10.25
C TRP A 29 -2.75 10.26 -9.57
N ARG A 30 -2.99 9.03 -10.02
CA ARG A 30 -3.93 8.10 -9.44
C ARG A 30 -3.31 7.47 -8.20
N ILE A 31 -4.05 7.53 -7.10
CA ILE A 31 -3.67 6.97 -5.81
C ILE A 31 -4.52 5.73 -5.55
N GLN A 32 -3.89 4.67 -5.06
CA GLN A 32 -4.61 3.50 -4.55
C GLN A 32 -4.20 3.19 -3.11
N VAL A 33 -5.20 3.00 -2.25
CA VAL A 33 -5.01 2.59 -0.86
C VAL A 33 -5.21 1.08 -0.77
N MET A 34 -4.20 0.38 -0.27
CA MET A 34 -4.18 -1.08 -0.10
C MET A 34 -4.23 -1.40 1.39
N ALA A 35 -5.27 -2.13 1.79
CA ALA A 35 -5.41 -2.56 3.17
C ALA A 35 -4.37 -3.65 3.49
N SER A 36 -3.48 -3.38 4.45
CA SER A 36 -2.47 -4.30 4.95
C SER A 36 -2.95 -5.07 6.18
N THR A 37 -4.21 -5.51 6.16
CA THR A 37 -4.84 -6.29 7.24
C THR A 37 -5.40 -7.60 6.70
N PHE A 38 -5.58 -8.58 7.59
CA PHE A 38 -6.16 -9.88 7.24
C PHE A 38 -7.07 -10.43 8.36
N PRO A 39 -8.01 -11.35 8.05
CA PRO A 39 -8.93 -11.88 9.03
C PRO A 39 -8.22 -12.64 10.15
N LYS A 40 -8.57 -12.34 11.39
CA LYS A 40 -8.05 -13.01 12.59
C LYS A 40 -8.32 -14.52 12.59
N THR A 41 -9.45 -14.93 12.00
CA THR A 41 -9.88 -16.33 11.88
C THR A 41 -8.93 -17.18 11.04
N GLU A 42 -8.12 -16.58 10.17
CA GLU A 42 -7.14 -17.29 9.34
C GLU A 42 -5.85 -17.67 10.08
N GLY A 43 -5.67 -17.18 11.31
CA GLY A 43 -4.51 -17.45 12.13
C GLY A 43 -3.18 -17.06 11.46
N PRO A 44 -2.04 -17.61 11.93
CA PRO A 44 -0.71 -17.28 11.40
C PRO A 44 -0.55 -17.58 9.90
N GLN A 45 -1.25 -18.60 9.38
CA GLN A 45 -1.21 -18.97 7.96
C GLN A 45 -1.86 -17.91 7.05
N GLY A 46 -2.76 -17.10 7.59
CA GLY A 46 -3.37 -15.97 6.87
C GLY A 46 -2.34 -14.91 6.46
N LEU A 47 -1.26 -14.74 7.24
CA LEU A 47 -0.23 -13.74 6.97
C LEU A 47 0.43 -13.97 5.61
N GLU A 48 0.91 -15.18 5.35
CA GLU A 48 1.61 -15.51 4.10
C GLU A 48 0.69 -15.35 2.88
N ARG A 49 -0.54 -15.87 2.96
CA ARG A 49 -1.54 -15.72 1.88
C ARG A 49 -1.83 -14.25 1.58
N HIS A 50 -2.06 -13.45 2.62
CA HIS A 50 -2.38 -12.04 2.45
C HIS A 50 -1.18 -11.20 2.02
N LEU A 51 0.04 -11.60 2.37
CA LEU A 51 1.28 -10.98 1.89
C LEU A 51 1.46 -11.18 0.39
N VAL A 52 1.22 -12.40 -0.12
CA VAL A 52 1.24 -12.67 -1.57
C VAL A 52 0.12 -11.89 -2.27
N ARG A 53 -1.09 -11.91 -1.69
CA ARG A 53 -2.25 -11.22 -2.23
C ARG A 53 -2.02 -9.72 -2.37
N ILE A 54 -1.50 -9.05 -1.34
CA ILE A 54 -1.25 -7.60 -1.41
C ILE A 54 -0.17 -7.26 -2.45
N CYS A 55 0.86 -8.09 -2.61
CA CYS A 55 1.85 -7.89 -3.68
C CYS A 55 1.19 -7.90 -5.06
N GLN A 56 0.34 -8.90 -5.33
CA GLN A 56 -0.41 -8.99 -6.60
C GLN A 56 -1.35 -7.81 -6.82
N GLN A 57 -2.05 -7.36 -5.78
CA GLN A 57 -2.93 -6.19 -5.86
C GLN A 57 -2.17 -4.91 -6.18
N VAL A 58 -0.99 -4.72 -5.56
CA VAL A 58 -0.14 -3.56 -5.81
C VAL A 58 0.38 -3.57 -7.24
N ILE A 59 0.87 -4.71 -7.71
CA ILE A 59 1.28 -4.94 -9.10
C ILE A 59 0.15 -4.54 -10.05
N GLN A 60 -1.04 -5.09 -9.85
CA GLN A 60 -2.20 -4.81 -10.71
C GLN A 60 -2.58 -3.32 -10.68
N ALA A 61 -2.49 -2.68 -9.52
CA ALA A 61 -2.78 -1.25 -9.40
C ALA A 61 -1.77 -0.40 -10.18
N VAL A 62 -0.48 -0.75 -10.12
CA VAL A 62 0.59 -0.10 -10.88
C VAL A 62 0.39 -0.31 -12.38
N ASP A 63 0.13 -1.54 -12.83
CA ASP A 63 -0.14 -1.86 -14.25
C ASP A 63 -1.37 -1.13 -14.77
N SER A 64 -2.37 -0.91 -13.91
CA SER A 64 -3.56 -0.14 -14.24
C SER A 64 -3.32 1.38 -14.22
N GLY A 65 -2.10 1.85 -13.96
CA GLY A 65 -1.69 3.25 -13.99
C GLY A 65 -1.72 3.98 -12.65
N ALA A 66 -1.63 3.29 -11.51
CA ALA A 66 -1.45 3.96 -10.22
C ALA A 66 -0.01 4.46 -10.07
N GLN A 67 0.17 5.74 -9.75
CA GLN A 67 1.49 6.33 -9.49
C GLN A 67 1.83 6.39 -7.99
N ILE A 68 0.82 6.38 -7.12
CA ILE A 68 1.00 6.30 -5.67
C ILE A 68 0.20 5.12 -5.13
N VAL A 69 0.85 4.33 -4.29
CA VAL A 69 0.22 3.25 -3.53
C VAL A 69 0.43 3.53 -2.04
N VAL A 70 -0.67 3.53 -1.28
CA VAL A 70 -0.65 3.71 0.18
C VAL A 70 -0.93 2.36 0.82
N LEU A 71 0.05 1.80 1.54
CA LEU A 71 -0.14 0.61 2.36
C LEU A 71 -0.72 1.06 3.71
N SER A 72 -1.91 0.57 4.07
CA SER A 72 -2.61 1.06 5.25
C SER A 72 -3.14 -0.06 6.14
N ASP A 73 -2.77 0.01 7.41
CA ASP A 73 -3.27 -0.83 8.50
C ASP A 73 -4.46 -0.19 9.24
N ARG A 74 -4.98 0.96 8.80
CA ARG A 74 -6.11 1.65 9.45
C ARG A 74 -7.39 0.82 9.54
N GLY A 75 -7.49 -0.28 8.80
CA GLY A 75 -8.61 -1.22 8.82
C GLY A 75 -8.56 -2.28 9.93
N VAL A 76 -7.65 -2.16 10.91
CA VAL A 76 -7.59 -3.06 12.07
C VAL A 76 -8.84 -2.92 12.92
N ASN A 77 -9.42 -4.04 13.32
CA ASN A 77 -10.59 -4.12 14.18
C ASN A 77 -10.62 -5.48 14.90
N ALA A 78 -11.74 -5.81 15.57
CA ALA A 78 -11.88 -7.07 16.32
C ALA A 78 -11.65 -8.33 15.46
N ASP A 79 -11.97 -8.25 14.16
CA ASP A 79 -11.93 -9.36 13.22
C ASP A 79 -10.73 -9.31 12.27
N LYS A 80 -10.00 -8.19 12.21
CA LYS A 80 -8.86 -7.97 11.30
C LYS A 80 -7.62 -7.54 12.05
N VAL A 81 -6.54 -8.28 11.84
CA VAL A 81 -5.22 -8.00 12.42
C VAL A 81 -4.31 -7.35 11.37
N PRO A 82 -3.36 -6.49 11.80
CA PRO A 82 -2.41 -5.86 10.88
C PRO A 82 -1.33 -6.85 10.45
N MET A 83 -0.92 -6.79 9.19
CA MET A 83 0.34 -7.36 8.75
C MET A 83 1.49 -6.44 9.22
N PRO A 84 2.65 -6.98 9.65
CA PRO A 84 3.78 -6.15 10.07
C PRO A 84 4.23 -5.20 8.94
N ALA A 85 4.25 -3.88 9.20
CA ALA A 85 4.46 -2.86 8.18
C ALA A 85 5.78 -3.04 7.41
N LEU A 86 6.87 -3.40 8.09
CA LEU A 86 8.16 -3.67 7.47
C LEU A 86 8.11 -4.86 6.51
N LEU A 87 7.40 -5.93 6.88
CA LEU A 87 7.25 -7.13 6.05
C LEU A 87 6.47 -6.81 4.78
N VAL A 88 5.35 -6.09 4.91
CA VAL A 88 4.53 -5.68 3.75
C VAL A 88 5.32 -4.77 2.83
N CYS A 89 5.98 -3.74 3.38
CA CYS A 89 6.78 -2.80 2.61
C CYS A 89 7.91 -3.51 1.85
N GLY A 90 8.66 -4.38 2.53
CA GLY A 90 9.74 -5.16 1.93
C GLY A 90 9.26 -6.09 0.82
N ALA A 91 8.19 -6.86 1.07
CA ALA A 91 7.63 -7.79 0.09
C ALA A 91 7.10 -7.07 -1.16
N VAL A 92 6.32 -5.99 -0.97
CA VAL A 92 5.79 -5.19 -2.07
C VAL A 92 6.92 -4.52 -2.87
N HIS A 93 7.92 -3.97 -2.19
CA HIS A 93 9.07 -3.36 -2.85
C HIS A 93 9.81 -4.39 -3.72
N GLN A 94 10.13 -5.57 -3.17
CA GLN A 94 10.81 -6.64 -3.91
C GLN A 94 9.97 -7.15 -5.08
N ALA A 95 8.66 -7.34 -4.89
CA ALA A 95 7.75 -7.76 -5.96
C ALA A 95 7.74 -6.77 -7.14
N LEU A 96 7.70 -5.46 -6.86
CA LEU A 96 7.74 -4.42 -7.89
C LEU A 96 9.12 -4.32 -8.56
N VAL A 97 10.22 -4.46 -7.81
CA VAL A 97 11.58 -4.45 -8.39
C VAL A 97 11.79 -5.65 -9.31
N ASN A 98 11.36 -6.84 -8.90
CA ASN A 98 11.51 -8.06 -9.70
C ASN A 98 10.62 -8.11 -10.93
N GLN A 99 9.55 -7.31 -10.97
CA GLN A 99 8.70 -7.18 -12.16
C GLN A 99 9.22 -6.22 -13.21
N LYS A 100 10.17 -5.33 -12.87
CA LYS A 100 10.74 -4.43 -13.86
C LYS A 100 11.47 -5.25 -14.93
N ARG A 101 10.92 -5.26 -16.14
CA ARG A 101 11.64 -5.56 -17.38
C ARG A 101 12.51 -4.36 -17.76
#